data_AF-A0AB37QWS7-F1
#
_entry.id   AF-A0AB37QWS7-F1
#
_cell.length_a   1.000
_cell.length_b   1.000
_cell.length_c   1.000
_cell.angle_alpha   90.00
_cell.angle_beta   90.00
_cell.angle_gamma   90.00
#
_symmetry.space_group_name_H-M   'P 1'
#
loop_
_entity.id
_entity.type
_entity.pdbx_description
1 polymer ?
#
loop_
_entity_poly.entity_id
_entity_poly.type
_entity_poly.pdbx_seq_one_letter_code
_entity_poly.pdbx_strand_id
1 'polypeptide(L)'
;MSQLHQILLGDCIDVMRTLPDESVHTCVTSPPYYGLRDYGVEGQIGLEETPAEFIARLVDVFREVRRVLRADGTIWVNMGDSYATGGRGGGGSYMAERGDAAWKGKGSATGWRSAPAGFKHKDLMGMPWRLAFALQDDGW
;
A
#
# COMPACT_ATOMS: atom_id res chain seq x y z
N MET A 1 -24.91 24.72 11.52
CA MET A 1 -23.49 24.38 11.74
C MET A 1 -22.98 23.77 10.45
N SER A 2 -21.93 24.32 9.84
CA SER A 2 -21.31 23.66 8.69
C SER A 2 -20.59 22.39 9.17
N GLN A 3 -20.78 21.28 8.47
CA GLN A 3 -20.07 20.04 8.75
C GLN A 3 -18.58 20.24 8.51
N LEU A 4 -17.76 19.96 9.52
CA LEU A 4 -16.29 20.15 9.46
C LEU A 4 -15.54 18.89 9.01
N HIS A 5 -16.12 17.70 9.21
CA HIS A 5 -15.51 16.43 8.85
C HIS A 5 -16.54 15.38 8.44
N GLN A 6 -16.11 14.45 7.59
CA GLN A 6 -16.88 13.31 7.14
C GLN A 6 -15.97 12.09 7.06
N ILE A 7 -16.48 10.94 7.51
CA ILE A 7 -15.81 9.64 7.37
C ILE A 7 -16.63 8.82 6.37
N LEU A 8 -15.98 8.37 5.30
CA LEU A 8 -16.59 7.52 4.30
C LEU A 8 -15.96 6.13 4.43
N LEU A 9 -16.81 5.11 4.63
CA LEU A 9 -16.37 3.73 4.87
C LEU A 9 -16.58 2.91 3.59
N GLY A 10 -15.51 2.28 3.10
CA GLY A 10 -15.55 1.41 1.92
C GLY A 10 -14.18 1.24 1.28
N ASP A 11 -14.15 0.54 0.15
CA ASP A 11 -12.98 0.56 -0.73
C ASP A 11 -12.71 1.99 -1.20
N CYS A 12 -11.45 2.41 -1.15
CA CYS A 12 -11.10 3.81 -1.40
C CYS A 12 -11.37 4.26 -2.84
N ILE A 13 -11.27 3.36 -3.83
CA ILE A 13 -11.58 3.68 -5.24
C ILE A 13 -13.09 3.89 -5.38
N ASP A 14 -13.89 2.96 -4.86
CA ASP A 14 -15.35 3.04 -4.96
C ASP A 14 -15.90 4.26 -4.22
N VAL A 15 -15.35 4.57 -3.05
CA VAL A 15 -15.74 5.77 -2.29
C VAL A 15 -15.32 7.04 -3.02
N MET A 16 -14.09 7.14 -3.54
CA MET A 16 -13.65 8.32 -4.28
C MET A 16 -14.51 8.58 -5.52
N ARG A 17 -15.00 7.54 -6.21
CA ARG A 17 -15.93 7.66 -7.34
C ARG A 17 -17.26 8.36 -7.01
N THR A 18 -17.63 8.42 -5.73
CA THR A 18 -18.81 9.17 -5.27
C THR A 18 -18.52 10.66 -5.06
N LEU A 19 -17.24 11.06 -5.01
CA LEU A 19 -16.81 12.44 -4.84
C LEU A 19 -16.76 13.17 -6.19
N PRO A 20 -17.14 14.46 -6.24
CA PRO A 20 -16.99 15.26 -7.45
C PRO A 20 -15.51 15.38 -7.87
N ASP A 21 -15.30 15.54 -9.16
CA ASP A 21 -14.00 15.91 -9.72
C ASP A 21 -13.54 17.25 -9.12
N GLU A 22 -12.22 17.43 -8.97
CA GLU A 22 -11.61 18.67 -8.50
C GLU A 22 -12.18 19.23 -7.18
N SER A 23 -12.62 18.35 -6.27
CA SER A 23 -13.29 18.70 -5.02
C SER A 23 -12.37 18.78 -3.80
N VAL A 24 -11.12 18.29 -3.89
CA VAL A 24 -10.16 18.31 -2.77
C VAL A 24 -8.89 19.10 -3.08
N HIS A 25 -8.35 19.79 -2.07
CA HIS A 25 -7.12 20.58 -2.17
C HIS A 25 -5.85 19.77 -1.88
N THR A 26 -5.96 18.79 -0.97
CA THR A 26 -4.81 18.00 -0.53
C THR A 26 -5.23 16.56 -0.27
N CYS A 27 -4.42 15.61 -0.72
CA CYS A 27 -4.45 14.23 -0.29
C CYS A 27 -3.21 13.93 0.55
N VAL A 28 -3.39 13.30 1.71
CA VAL A 28 -2.30 12.79 2.55
C VAL A 28 -2.58 11.32 2.82
N THR A 29 -1.67 10.44 2.42
CA THR A 29 -1.91 9.00 2.48
C THR A 29 -0.65 8.18 2.73
N SER A 30 -0.83 6.98 3.27
CA SER A 30 0.19 5.94 3.41
C SER A 30 -0.40 4.60 2.94
N PRO A 31 -0.36 4.30 1.64
CA PRO A 31 -0.94 3.07 1.11
C PRO A 31 -0.26 1.82 1.71
N PRO A 32 -0.85 0.62 1.59
CA PRO A 32 -0.21 -0.62 2.03
C PRO A 32 1.17 -0.81 1.41
N TYR A 33 2.13 -1.32 2.19
CA TYR A 33 3.50 -1.58 1.70
C TYR A 33 3.59 -3.02 1.21
N TYR A 34 4.26 -3.21 0.06
CA TYR A 34 4.28 -4.48 -0.65
C TYR A 34 4.82 -5.63 0.20
N GLY A 35 4.00 -6.67 0.37
CA GLY A 35 4.33 -7.90 1.08
C GLY A 35 4.41 -7.79 2.61
N LEU A 36 4.18 -6.62 3.21
CA LEU A 36 4.49 -6.41 4.64
C LEU A 36 3.37 -6.76 5.61
N ARG A 37 2.11 -6.64 5.20
CA ARG A 37 0.96 -6.84 6.10
C ARG A 37 -0.22 -7.50 5.40
N ASP A 38 -0.78 -8.50 6.08
CA ASP A 38 -2.08 -9.07 5.78
C ASP A 38 -3.11 -8.40 6.71
N TYR A 39 -4.12 -7.76 6.12
CA TYR A 39 -5.21 -7.09 6.83
C TYR A 39 -6.43 -8.01 6.99
N GLY A 40 -6.41 -9.22 6.42
CA GLY A 40 -7.47 -10.21 6.56
C GLY A 40 -8.77 -9.86 5.83
N VAL A 41 -8.69 -9.00 4.81
CA VAL A 41 -9.85 -8.55 4.03
C VAL A 41 -9.64 -8.90 2.55
N GLU A 42 -10.67 -9.45 1.92
CA GLU A 42 -10.65 -9.74 0.49
C GLU A 42 -10.46 -8.46 -0.34
N GLY A 43 -9.64 -8.53 -1.39
CA GLY A 43 -9.35 -7.39 -2.25
C GLY A 43 -8.37 -6.36 -1.68
N GLN A 44 -7.77 -6.61 -0.51
CA GLN A 44 -6.73 -5.72 0.04
C GLN A 44 -5.56 -5.52 -0.92
N ILE A 45 -5.01 -4.32 -0.93
CA ILE A 45 -3.78 -3.99 -1.67
C ILE A 45 -2.58 -4.37 -0.81
N GLY A 46 -1.50 -4.82 -1.43
CA GLY A 46 -0.20 -5.07 -0.80
C GLY A 46 0.23 -6.54 -0.72
N LEU A 47 -0.60 -7.49 -1.16
CA LEU A 47 -0.26 -8.93 -1.18
C LEU A 47 -0.31 -9.57 -2.57
N GLU A 48 -0.37 -8.74 -3.61
CA GLU A 48 -0.33 -9.15 -5.02
C GLU A 48 0.87 -10.05 -5.31
N GLU A 49 0.72 -10.90 -6.34
CA GLU A 49 1.71 -11.93 -6.66
C GLU A 49 3.04 -11.30 -7.09
N THR A 50 2.96 -10.21 -7.86
CA THR A 50 4.13 -9.50 -8.37
C THR A 50 4.18 -8.03 -7.93
N PRO A 51 5.39 -7.43 -7.86
CA PRO A 51 5.53 -6.00 -7.63
C PRO A 51 4.83 -5.14 -8.69
N ALA A 52 4.81 -5.61 -9.94
CA ALA A 52 4.16 -4.91 -11.04
C ALA A 52 2.64 -4.82 -10.84
N GLU A 53 1.99 -5.90 -10.44
CA GLU A 53 0.55 -5.91 -10.13
C GLU A 53 0.22 -5.00 -8.95
N PHE A 54 1.03 -5.03 -7.89
CA PHE A 54 0.85 -4.10 -6.76
C PHE A 54 0.98 -2.63 -7.18
N ILE A 55 1.99 -2.29 -7.99
CA ILE A 55 2.13 -0.93 -8.51
C ILE A 55 0.94 -0.56 -9.40
N ALA A 56 0.45 -1.45 -10.25
CA ALA A 56 -0.74 -1.21 -11.07
C ALA A 56 -1.99 -0.93 -10.21
N ARG A 57 -2.19 -1.68 -9.12
CA ARG A 57 -3.28 -1.43 -8.16
C ARG A 57 -3.16 -0.07 -7.49
N LEU A 58 -1.94 0.38 -7.16
CA LEU A 58 -1.73 1.72 -6.62
C LEU A 58 -1.98 2.80 -7.68
N VAL A 59 -1.55 2.61 -8.93
CA VAL A 59 -1.85 3.54 -10.03
C VAL A 59 -3.36 3.72 -10.17
N ASP A 60 -4.17 2.66 -10.08
CA ASP A 60 -5.63 2.76 -10.10
C ASP A 60 -6.18 3.63 -8.94
N VAL A 61 -5.64 3.48 -7.72
CA VAL A 61 -5.99 4.35 -6.59
C VAL A 61 -5.64 5.79 -6.89
N PHE A 62 -4.42 6.04 -7.36
CA PHE A 62 -3.94 7.39 -7.61
C PHE A 62 -4.66 8.04 -8.81
N ARG A 63 -5.12 7.31 -9.82
CA ARG A 63 -6.00 7.89 -10.86
C ARG A 63 -7.26 8.53 -10.26
N GLU A 64 -7.91 7.88 -9.31
CA GLU A 64 -9.06 8.45 -8.62
C GLU A 64 -8.65 9.64 -7.73
N VAL A 65 -7.50 9.56 -7.05
CA VAL A 65 -6.97 10.70 -6.27
C VAL A 65 -6.73 11.92 -7.18
N ARG A 66 -6.13 11.73 -8.35
CA ARG A 66 -5.88 12.82 -9.33
C ARG A 66 -7.18 13.42 -9.83
N ARG A 67 -8.21 12.60 -10.10
CA ARG A 67 -9.53 13.08 -10.54
C ARG A 67 -10.20 13.98 -9.50
N VAL A 68 -10.18 13.59 -8.23
CA VAL A 68 -10.81 14.38 -7.16
C VAL A 68 -9.97 15.58 -6.74
N LEU A 69 -8.65 15.56 -6.97
CA LEU A 69 -7.79 16.72 -6.71
C LEU A 69 -8.10 17.86 -7.66
N ARG A 70 -8.12 19.08 -7.12
CA ARG A 70 -8.09 20.29 -7.93
C ARG A 70 -6.82 20.34 -8.77
N ALA A 71 -6.85 21.10 -9.86
CA ALA A 71 -5.67 21.36 -10.69
C ALA A 71 -4.49 22.00 -9.92
N ASP A 72 -4.76 22.72 -8.82
CA ASP A 72 -3.76 23.30 -7.91
C ASP A 72 -3.51 22.45 -6.64
N GLY A 73 -4.06 21.23 -6.61
CA GLY A 73 -4.00 20.34 -5.48
C GLY A 73 -2.63 19.71 -5.25
N THR A 74 -2.42 19.20 -4.04
CA THR A 74 -1.17 18.53 -3.65
C THR A 74 -1.42 17.13 -3.10
N ILE A 75 -0.46 16.24 -3.32
CA ILE A 75 -0.47 14.90 -2.73
C ILE A 75 0.80 14.63 -1.93
N TRP A 76 0.63 14.05 -0.75
CA TRP A 76 1.69 13.59 0.12
C TRP A 76 1.55 12.09 0.34
N VAL A 77 2.49 11.32 -0.20
CA VAL A 77 2.49 9.85 -0.12
C VAL A 77 3.63 9.39 0.78
N ASN A 78 3.29 8.72 1.87
CA ASN A 78 4.25 8.04 2.73
C ASN A 78 4.32 6.56 2.38
N MET A 79 5.47 6.10 1.89
CA MET A 79 5.66 4.71 1.47
C MET A 79 7.07 4.21 1.79
N GLY A 80 7.14 3.08 2.49
CA GLY A 80 8.37 2.35 2.74
C GLY A 80 8.73 1.39 1.61
N ASP A 81 10.00 1.01 1.53
CA ASP A 81 10.45 -0.02 0.60
C ASP A 81 10.24 -1.43 1.17
N SER A 82 10.34 -2.42 0.27
CA SER A 82 10.28 -3.84 0.57
C SER A 82 11.57 -4.52 0.14
N TYR A 83 11.89 -5.62 0.82
CA TYR A 83 12.97 -6.50 0.42
C TYR A 83 12.40 -7.76 -0.22
N ALA A 84 13.11 -8.30 -1.20
CA ALA A 84 12.80 -9.58 -1.86
C ALA A 84 13.14 -10.77 -0.94
N THR A 85 12.57 -10.75 0.26
CA THR A 85 12.65 -11.80 1.28
C THR A 85 11.26 -12.34 1.51
N GLY A 86 11.11 -13.66 1.42
CA GLY A 86 9.86 -14.33 1.74
C GLY A 86 9.49 -14.15 3.21
N GLY A 87 8.57 -13.24 3.47
CA GLY A 87 7.89 -13.14 4.76
C GLY A 87 6.50 -12.58 4.50
N ARG A 88 5.47 -13.46 4.52
CA ARG A 88 4.11 -12.97 4.73
C ARG A 88 4.12 -12.24 6.07
N GLY A 89 3.76 -10.96 6.08
CA GLY A 89 3.05 -10.39 7.23
C GLY A 89 3.70 -10.62 8.59
N GLY A 90 5.00 -10.40 8.72
CA GLY A 90 5.69 -10.39 10.02
C GLY A 90 5.55 -9.07 10.77
N GLY A 91 4.55 -8.24 10.46
CA GLY A 91 4.24 -7.03 11.22
C GLY A 91 3.35 -7.28 12.44
N GLY A 92 2.89 -8.52 12.64
CA GLY A 92 2.19 -8.92 13.86
C GLY A 92 3.19 -9.43 14.88
N SER A 93 3.39 -8.67 15.96
CA SER A 93 4.09 -9.01 17.23
C SER A 93 5.55 -8.60 17.46
N TYR A 94 6.29 -7.96 16.53
CA TYR A 94 7.65 -7.49 16.87
C TYR A 94 7.71 -6.39 17.97
N MET A 95 6.59 -5.78 18.32
CA MET A 95 6.52 -4.75 19.38
C MET A 95 5.46 -5.01 20.44
N ALA A 96 4.68 -6.09 20.35
CA ALA A 96 3.59 -6.34 21.31
C ALA A 96 4.03 -7.09 22.57
N GLU A 97 5.11 -7.89 22.50
CA GLU A 97 5.51 -8.73 23.62
C GLU A 97 7.02 -8.62 23.85
N ARG A 98 7.43 -7.59 24.61
CA ARG A 98 8.65 -7.69 25.44
C ARG A 98 8.37 -8.70 26.55
N GLY A 99 8.49 -9.98 26.21
CA GLY A 99 8.42 -11.08 27.17
C GLY A 99 9.23 -12.25 26.63
N ASP A 100 10.50 -12.30 27.02
CA ASP A 100 11.45 -13.43 27.21
C ASP A 100 11.33 -14.75 26.38
N ALA A 101 10.60 -14.79 25.27
CA ALA A 101 10.33 -16.03 24.53
C ALA A 101 10.13 -15.81 23.03
N ALA A 102 10.90 -14.90 22.42
CA ALA A 102 10.84 -14.53 20.99
C ALA A 102 11.16 -15.67 19.99
N TRP A 103 11.15 -16.94 20.40
CA TRP A 103 11.50 -18.08 19.56
C TRP A 103 10.68 -19.34 19.85
N LYS A 104 9.36 -19.20 20.01
CA LYS A 104 8.45 -20.36 19.92
C LYS A 104 7.32 -20.04 18.94
N GLY A 105 7.65 -20.13 17.65
CA GLY A 105 6.67 -20.06 16.57
C GLY A 105 5.63 -21.17 16.68
N LYS A 106 4.42 -20.82 17.13
CA LYS A 106 3.21 -21.58 16.88
C LYS A 106 2.35 -20.78 15.92
N GLY A 107 2.40 -21.18 14.66
CA GLY A 107 1.63 -20.62 13.56
C GLY A 107 2.27 -21.13 12.29
N SER A 108 1.54 -21.92 11.51
CA SER A 108 2.00 -22.54 10.27
C SER A 108 2.69 -21.52 9.36
N ALA A 109 4.02 -21.48 9.36
CA ALA A 109 4.80 -20.76 8.37
C ALA A 109 4.58 -21.48 7.03
N THR A 110 3.61 -21.02 6.25
CA THR A 110 3.36 -21.51 4.89
C THR A 110 4.44 -20.97 3.96
N GLY A 111 5.64 -21.55 4.07
CA GLY A 111 6.73 -21.47 3.11
C GLY A 111 7.41 -20.09 2.99
N TRP A 112 8.71 -20.13 2.71
CA TRP A 112 9.40 -18.96 2.18
C TRP A 112 8.79 -18.64 0.81
N ARG A 113 8.18 -17.46 0.62
CA ARG A 113 8.00 -16.97 -0.76
C ARG A 113 9.40 -16.82 -1.34
N SER A 114 9.66 -17.48 -2.47
CA SER A 114 10.82 -17.18 -3.28
C SER A 114 10.85 -15.68 -3.57
N ALA A 115 12.04 -15.13 -3.81
CA ALA A 115 12.13 -13.77 -4.32
C ALA A 115 11.21 -13.64 -5.55
N PRO A 116 10.41 -12.56 -5.67
CA PRO A 116 9.59 -12.35 -6.85
C PRO A 116 10.44 -12.44 -8.11
N ALA A 117 9.84 -12.87 -9.21
CA ALA A 117 10.55 -13.02 -10.48
C ALA A 117 11.35 -11.74 -10.83
N GLY A 118 12.62 -11.90 -11.19
CA GLY A 118 13.52 -10.79 -11.50
C GLY A 118 14.29 -10.19 -10.31
N PHE A 119 14.04 -10.65 -9.08
CA PHE A 119 14.79 -10.23 -7.90
C PHE A 119 15.64 -11.37 -7.34
N LYS A 120 16.84 -11.04 -6.86
CA LYS A 120 17.62 -11.94 -6.00
C LYS A 120 17.08 -11.85 -4.58
N HIS A 121 17.31 -12.92 -3.82
CA HIS A 121 16.96 -12.93 -2.42
C HIS A 121 17.63 -11.77 -1.66
N LYS A 122 16.85 -11.03 -0.86
CA LYS A 122 17.27 -9.83 -0.11
C LYS A 122 17.57 -8.59 -0.94
N ASP A 123 17.21 -8.55 -2.22
CA ASP A 123 17.28 -7.30 -2.97
C ASP A 123 16.34 -6.25 -2.37
N LEU A 124 16.82 -5.02 -2.22
CA LEU A 124 15.97 -3.86 -2.00
C LEU A 124 15.17 -3.62 -3.29
N MET A 125 13.85 -3.60 -3.19
CA MET A 125 12.99 -3.70 -4.37
C MET A 125 12.75 -2.36 -5.06
N GLY A 126 12.99 -1.24 -4.38
CA GLY A 126 12.80 0.10 -4.94
C GLY A 126 11.33 0.46 -5.12
N MET A 127 10.44 -0.05 -4.26
CA MET A 127 8.99 0.13 -4.40
C MET A 127 8.56 1.60 -4.47
N PRO A 128 9.10 2.54 -3.64
CA PRO A 128 8.75 3.95 -3.76
C PRO A 128 9.14 4.55 -5.11
N TRP A 129 10.29 4.18 -5.66
CA TRP A 129 10.76 4.67 -6.96
C TRP A 129 9.92 4.11 -8.11
N ARG A 130 9.56 2.83 -8.04
CA ARG A 130 8.68 2.18 -9.03
C ARG A 130 7.32 2.85 -9.07
N LEU A 131 6.76 3.17 -7.90
CA LEU A 131 5.50 3.91 -7.83
C LEU A 131 5.67 5.31 -8.45
N ALA A 132 6.71 6.05 -8.06
CA ALA A 132 6.94 7.40 -8.58
C ALA A 132 7.03 7.43 -10.11
N PHE A 133 7.79 6.51 -10.71
CA PHE A 133 7.90 6.41 -12.18
C PHE A 133 6.58 5.99 -12.82
N ALA A 134 5.88 5.00 -12.26
CA ALA A 134 4.60 4.56 -12.80
C ALA A 134 3.54 5.67 -12.76
N LEU A 135 3.54 6.51 -11.72
CA LEU A 135 2.65 7.67 -11.66
C LEU A 135 3.00 8.72 -12.71
N GLN A 136 4.29 9.04 -12.89
CA GLN A 136 4.75 9.94 -13.96
C GLN A 136 4.32 9.44 -15.35
N ASP A 137 4.52 8.15 -15.61
CA ASP A 137 4.10 7.51 -16.87
C ASP A 137 2.58 7.54 -17.07
N ASP A 138 1.79 7.53 -15.99
CA ASP A 138 0.33 7.64 -16.01
C ASP A 138 -0.18 9.08 -16.12
N GLY A 139 0.72 10.07 -16.19
CA GLY A 139 0.38 11.49 -16.35
C GLY A 139 0.17 12.26 -15.04
N TRP A 140 0.81 11.83 -13.96
CA TRP A 140 0.97 12.64 -12.74
C TRP A 140 2.08 13.68 -12.85
#